data_AF-A0A2V9BL46-F1
#
_entry.id   AF-A0A2V9BL46-F1
#
_cell.length_a   1.000
_cell.length_b   1.000
_cell.length_c   1.000
_cell.angle_alpha   90.00
_cell.angle_beta   90.00
_cell.angle_gamma   90.00
#
_symmetry.space_group_name_H-M   'P 1'
#
loop_
_entity.id
_entity.type
_entity.pdbx_description
1 polymer ?
#
loop_
_entity_poly.entity_id
_entity_poly.type
_entity_poly.pdbx_seq_one_letter_code
_entity_poly.pdbx_strand_id
1 'polypeptide(L)'
;MLHISLTISPVRDAEGTIIGASAIARDISESTRAEQALQQANAVLTGWLHELEKRTRETTVLNEMGHLLQTCVSAEEAYAVIARSAQQLF
;
A
#
# COMPACT_ATOMS: atom_id res chain seq x y z
N MET A 1 19.96 -11.36 -8.47
CA MET A 1 19.65 -11.34 -9.92
C MET A 1 20.27 -10.08 -10.51
N LEU A 2 20.90 -10.17 -11.68
CA LEU A 2 21.46 -9.03 -12.41
C LEU A 2 20.39 -8.52 -13.39
N HIS A 3 20.05 -7.24 -13.32
CA HIS A 3 19.14 -6.59 -14.25
C HIS A 3 19.94 -5.70 -15.19
N ILE A 4 19.74 -5.90 -16.49
CA ILE A 4 20.41 -5.14 -17.54
C ILE A 4 19.34 -4.51 -18.43
N SER A 5 19.51 -3.22 -18.72
CA SER A 5 18.83 -2.56 -19.83
C SER A 5 19.72 -2.62 -21.06
N LEU A 6 19.21 -3.21 -22.14
CA LEU A 6 19.97 -3.46 -23.36
C LEU A 6 19.31 -2.77 -24.55
N THR A 7 20.07 -1.90 -25.21
CA THR A 7 19.68 -1.28 -26.48
C THR A 7 20.60 -1.80 -27.56
N ILE A 8 20.05 -2.35 -28.64
CA ILE A 8 20.81 -2.86 -29.79
C ILE A 8 20.34 -2.15 -31.05
N SER A 9 21.28 -1.69 -31.86
CA SER A 9 21.03 -1.04 -33.13
C SER A 9 21.83 -1.74 -34.25
N PRO A 10 21.21 -2.07 -35.39
CA PRO A 10 21.93 -2.65 -36.51
C PRO A 10 22.84 -1.60 -37.16
N VAL A 11 24.05 -2.01 -37.54
CA VAL A 11 24.97 -1.22 -38.35
C VAL A 11 24.80 -1.68 -39.80
N ARG A 12 24.54 -0.74 -40.70
CA ARG A 12 24.31 -1.00 -42.12
C ARG A 12 25.41 -0.40 -42.98
N ASP A 13 25.74 -1.06 -44.09
CA ASP A 13 26.56 -0.47 -45.15
C ASP A 13 25.76 0.53 -46.02
N ALA A 14 26.38 1.07 -47.06
CA ALA A 14 25.76 2.06 -47.94
C ALA A 14 24.58 1.48 -48.75
N GLU A 15 24.61 0.18 -49.00
CA GLU A 15 23.58 -0.60 -49.69
C GLU A 15 22.43 -1.02 -48.75
N GLY A 16 22.53 -0.72 -47.45
CA GLY A 16 21.52 -1.01 -46.44
C GLY A 16 21.61 -2.42 -45.84
N THR A 17 22.62 -3.20 -46.21
CA THR A 17 22.88 -4.55 -45.68
C THR A 17 23.37 -4.44 -44.25
N ILE A 18 22.85 -5.27 -43.35
CA ILE A 18 23.32 -5.31 -41.96
C ILE A 18 24.70 -5.96 -41.94
N ILE A 19 25.70 -5.19 -41.52
CA ILE A 19 27.10 -5.64 -41.41
C ILE A 19 27.52 -5.84 -39.95
N GLY A 20 26.67 -5.47 -38.99
CA GLY A 20 26.93 -5.67 -37.57
C GLY A 20 25.82 -5.12 -36.68
N ALA A 21 26.10 -5.08 -35.38
CA ALA A 21 25.23 -4.46 -34.38
C ALA A 21 26.06 -3.67 -33.37
N SER A 22 25.58 -2.50 -32.99
CA SER A 22 26.06 -1.77 -31.82
C SER A 22 25.12 -2.04 -30.65
N ALA A 23 25.68 -2.28 -29.47
CA ALA A 23 24.91 -2.56 -28.27
C ALA A 23 25.36 -1.66 -27.12
N ILE A 24 24.38 -1.19 -26.34
CA ILE A 24 24.59 -0.49 -25.07
C ILE A 24 23.92 -1.33 -23.99
N ALA A 25 24.72 -1.89 -23.10
CA ALA A 25 24.24 -2.59 -21.91
C ALA A 25 24.46 -1.71 -20.68
N ARG A 26 23.39 -1.41 -19.95
CA ARG A 26 23.44 -0.69 -18.68
C ARG A 26 23.01 -1.63 -17.57
N ASP A 27 23.87 -1.84 -16.58
CA ASP A 27 23.47 -2.48 -15.33
C ASP A 27 22.48 -1.56 -14.61
N ILE A 28 21.28 -2.07 -14.33
CA ILE A 28 20.22 -1.36 -13.60
C ILE A 28 19.85 -2.08 -12.30
N SER A 29 20.64 -3.08 -11.90
CA SER A 29 20.35 -3.92 -10.74
C SER A 29 20.17 -3.12 -9.45
N GLU A 30 20.99 -2.07 -9.25
CA GLU A 30 20.87 -1.20 -8.09
C GLU A 30 19.56 -0.41 -8.11
N SER A 31 19.23 0.20 -9.26
CA SER A 31 17.99 0.94 -9.45
C SER A 31 16.77 0.06 -9.21
N THR A 32 16.75 -1.14 -9.80
CA THR A 32 15.64 -2.09 -9.65
C THR A 32 15.52 -2.57 -8.19
N ARG A 33 16.63 -2.83 -7.49
CA ARG A 33 16.58 -3.20 -6.06
C ARG A 33 16.04 -2.07 -5.19
N ALA A 34 16.47 -0.83 -5.43
CA ALA A 34 15.99 0.33 -4.70
C ALA A 34 14.49 0.56 -4.90
N GLU A 35 14.01 0.44 -6.15
CA GLU A 35 12.59 0.54 -6.47
C GLU A 35 11.77 -0.55 -5.78
N GLN A 36 12.24 -1.81 -5.81
CA GLN A 36 11.58 -2.92 -5.14
C GLN A 36 11.52 -2.73 -3.62
N ALA A 37 12.62 -2.29 -3.00
CA ALA A 37 12.64 -1.99 -1.57
C ALA A 37 11.65 -0.89 -1.20
N LEU A 38 11.54 0.16 -2.03
CA LEU A 38 10.58 1.24 -1.84
C LEU A 38 9.14 0.75 -1.98
N GLN A 39 8.85 -0.07 -2.99
CA GLN A 39 7.52 -0.67 -3.18
C GLN A 39 7.12 -1.55 -1.99
N GLN A 40 8.05 -2.36 -1.48
CA GLN A 40 7.82 -3.19 -0.29
C GLN A 40 7.56 -2.34 0.96
N ALA A 41 8.37 -1.30 1.19
CA ALA A 41 8.18 -0.39 2.31
C ALA A 41 6.81 0.31 2.24
N ASN A 42 6.42 0.80 1.05
CA ASN A 42 5.10 1.40 0.84
C ASN A 42 3.96 0.41 1.10
N ALA A 43 4.05 -0.82 0.60
CA ALA A 43 3.02 -1.84 0.83
C ALA A 43 2.85 -2.13 2.33
N VAL A 44 3.95 -2.23 3.06
CA VAL A 44 3.93 -2.41 4.52
C VAL A 44 3.30 -1.20 5.21
N LEU A 45 3.70 0.03 4.86
CA LEU A 45 3.13 1.26 5.43
C LEU A 45 1.62 1.37 5.18
N THR A 46 1.15 1.07 3.97
CA THR A 46 -0.28 1.06 3.65
C THR A 46 -1.06 0.03 4.46
N GLY A 47 -0.47 -1.15 4.72
CA GLY A 47 -1.06 -2.14 5.62
C GLY A 47 -1.16 -1.64 7.06
N TRP A 48 -0.10 -1.00 7.57
CA TRP A 48 -0.12 -0.42 8.92
C TRP A 48 -1.13 0.72 9.06
N LEU A 49 -1.29 1.56 8.03
CA LEU A 49 -2.29 2.63 8.03
C LEU A 49 -3.71 2.06 8.17
N HIS A 50 -4.06 1.03 7.40
CA HIS A 50 -5.36 0.36 7.54
C HIS A 50 -5.59 -0.17 8.97
N GLU A 51 -4.57 -0.78 9.57
CA GLU A 51 -4.66 -1.30 10.94
C GLU A 51 -4.81 -0.19 11.99
N LEU A 52 -4.14 0.95 11.79
CA LEU A 52 -4.28 2.11 12.66
C LEU A 52 -5.65 2.78 12.52
N GLU A 53 -6.15 2.91 11.30
CA GLU A 53 -7.49 3.45 11.04
C GLU A 53 -8.57 2.58 11.70
N LYS A 54 -8.43 1.26 11.62
CA LYS A 54 -9.32 0.31 12.29
C LYS A 54 -9.33 0.54 13.81
N ARG A 55 -8.16 0.57 14.44
CA ARG A 55 -8.04 0.80 15.90
C ARG A 55 -8.55 2.18 16.32
N THR A 56 -8.32 3.20 15.51
CA THR A 56 -8.82 4.56 15.76
C THR A 56 -10.34 4.59 15.73
N ARG A 57 -10.95 3.93 14.74
CA ARG A 57 -12.41 3.79 14.63
C ARG A 57 -13.00 3.05 15.82
N GLU A 58 -12.44 1.91 16.20
CA GLU A 58 -12.90 1.14 17.36
C GLU A 58 -12.85 1.97 18.65
N THR A 59 -11.74 2.67 18.88
CA THR A 59 -11.57 3.55 20.05
C THR A 59 -12.58 4.70 20.06
N THR A 60 -12.85 5.28 18.89
CA THR A 60 -13.83 6.37 18.75
C THR A 60 -15.24 5.90 19.08
N VAL A 61 -15.65 4.75 18.54
CA VAL A 61 -16.97 4.15 18.81
C VAL A 61 -17.13 3.83 20.28
N LEU A 62 -16.09 3.28 20.91
CA LEU A 62 -16.12 2.97 22.34
C LEU A 62 -16.23 4.25 23.20
N ASN A 63 -15.49 5.30 22.84
CA ASN A 63 -15.54 6.58 23.55
C ASN A 63 -16.92 7.24 23.42
N GLU A 64 -17.51 7.25 22.22
CA GLU A 64 -18.85 7.78 21.96
C GLU A 64 -19.93 7.01 22.74
N MET A 65 -19.86 5.68 22.76
CA MET A 65 -20.76 4.83 23.54
C MET A 65 -20.71 5.21 25.03
N GLY A 66 -19.51 5.42 25.58
CA GLY A 66 -19.33 5.85 26.97
C GLY A 66 -20.06 7.16 27.27
N HIS A 67 -19.94 8.16 26.38
CA HIS A 67 -20.65 9.43 26.52
C HIS A 67 -22.17 9.29 26.45
N LEU A 68 -22.69 8.44 25.55
CA LEU A 68 -24.13 8.21 25.42
C LEU A 68 -24.70 7.53 26.67
N LEU A 69 -23.98 6.54 27.20
CA LEU A 69 -24.38 5.82 28.42
C LEU A 69 -24.45 6.73 29.65
N GLN A 70 -23.63 7.79 29.71
CA GLN A 70 -23.69 8.79 30.79
C GLN A 70 -25.01 9.58 30.81
N THR A 71 -25.74 9.63 29.69
CA THR A 71 -27.00 10.36 29.56
C THR A 71 -28.24 9.47 29.66
N CYS A 72 -28.06 8.14 29.66
CA CYS A 72 -29.17 7.20 29.77
C CYS A 72 -29.80 7.24 31.16
N VAL A 73 -31.13 7.24 31.22
CA VAL A 73 -31.90 7.26 32.47
C VAL A 73 -32.61 5.93 32.75
N SER A 74 -32.55 4.98 31.81
CA SER A 74 -33.12 3.64 31.95
C SER A 74 -32.18 2.55 31.44
N ALA A 75 -32.37 1.32 31.94
CA ALA A 75 -31.63 0.15 31.47
C ALA A 75 -31.95 -0.21 30.01
N GLU A 76 -33.17 0.13 29.54
CA GLU A 76 -33.61 -0.11 28.17
C GLU A 76 -32.84 0.77 27.16
N GLU A 77 -32.67 2.06 27.47
CA GLU A 77 -31.87 2.99 26.67
C GLU A 77 -30.39 2.59 26.62
N ALA A 78 -29.83 2.20 27.76
CA ALA A 78 -28.44 1.74 27.84
C ALA A 78 -28.21 0.48 26.99
N TYR A 79 -29.15 -0.46 27.02
CA TYR A 79 -29.09 -1.68 26.20
C TYR A 79 -29.15 -1.37 24.70
N ALA A 80 -30.01 -0.43 24.29
CA ALA A 80 -30.11 0.00 22.89
C ALA A 80 -28.81 0.65 22.38
N VAL A 81 -28.16 1.49 23.20
CA VAL A 81 -26.87 2.12 22.88
C VAL A 81 -25.76 1.08 22.73
N ILE A 82 -25.67 0.13 23.67
CA ILE A 82 -24.68 -0.97 23.61
C ILE A 82 -24.90 -1.84 22.37
N ALA A 83 -26.14 -2.22 22.08
CA ALA A 83 -26.47 -3.03 20.90
C ALA A 83 -26.09 -2.32 19.60
N ARG A 84 -26.33 -1.01 19.50
CA ARG A 84 -25.97 -0.19 18.34
C ARG A 84 -24.45 -0.08 18.15
N SER A 85 -23.71 0.21 19.22
CA SER A 85 -22.26 0.33 19.16
C SER A 85 -21.57 -1.01 18.88
N ALA A 86 -22.12 -2.12 19.39
CA ALA A 86 -21.64 -3.46 19.07
C ALA A 86 -21.74 -3.76 17.57
N GLN A 87 -22.83 -3.35 16.89
CA GLN A 87 -23.00 -3.53 15.44
C GLN A 87 -22.01 -2.72 14.58
N GLN A 88 -21.34 -1.71 15.14
CA GLN A 88 -20.39 -0.87 14.41
C GLN A 88 -18.93 -1.33 14.55
N LEU A 89 -18.66 -2.23 15.50
CA LEU A 89 -17.35 -2.79 15.81
C LEU A 89 -17.09 -4.13 15.08
N PHE A 90 -18.13 -4.76 14.55
CA PHE A 90 -18.09 -6.01 13.77
C PHE A 90 -18.56 -5.78 12.34
#